data_AF-A0A4W5NX03-F1
#
_entry.id   AF-A0A4W5NX03-F1
#
_cell.length_a   1.000
_cell.length_b   1.000
_cell.length_c   1.000
_cell.angle_alpha   90.00
_cell.angle_beta   90.00
_cell.angle_gamma   90.00
#
_symmetry.space_group_name_H-M   'P 1'
#
loop_
_entity.id
_entity.type
_entity.pdbx_description
1 polymer ?
#
loop_
_entity_poly.entity_id
_entity_poly.type
_entity_poly.pdbx_seq_one_letter_code
_entity_poly.pdbx_strand_id
1 'polypeptide(L)'
;MDGNPICIRIPWDRNTEALAKWAEAKTGFPWIDAIMTQLRKEGWIHHLARQAVACFLTRGDLWISWEEGMKVFEELLLDADWSVNAGSWLCHSCSSFFQQFFHCYCPVGFGQKIDPEGDFIRLVYLHACTHTHTHTHTHTHTHT
;
A
#
# COMPACT_ATOMS: atom_id res chain seq x y z
N MET A 1 -1.14 18.38 -9.27
CA MET A 1 -2.58 18.37 -9.63
C MET A 1 -2.94 19.71 -10.24
N ASP A 2 -2.62 20.81 -9.56
CA ASP A 2 -2.76 22.15 -10.12
C ASP A 2 -1.79 22.37 -11.29
N GLY A 3 -2.30 22.91 -12.39
CA GLY A 3 -1.52 23.23 -13.59
C GLY A 3 -1.28 22.06 -14.56
N ASN A 4 -1.69 20.83 -14.23
CA ASN A 4 -1.56 19.71 -15.16
C ASN A 4 -2.77 19.63 -16.12
N PRO A 5 -2.59 19.83 -17.45
CA PRO A 5 -3.70 19.86 -18.40
C PRO A 5 -4.39 18.50 -18.62
N ILE A 6 -3.72 17.40 -18.31
CA ILE A 6 -4.27 16.04 -18.50
C ILE A 6 -4.94 15.47 -17.24
N CYS A 7 -4.81 16.15 -16.09
CA CYS A 7 -5.34 15.67 -14.82
C CYS A 7 -6.72 16.27 -14.54
N ILE A 8 -7.71 15.41 -14.30
CA ILE A 8 -9.02 15.82 -13.79
C ILE A 8 -8.82 16.38 -12.38
N ARG A 9 -9.47 17.52 -12.11
CA ARG A 9 -9.45 18.16 -10.79
C ARG A 9 -10.50 17.49 -9.91
N ILE A 10 -10.04 16.61 -9.03
CA ILE A 10 -10.88 15.92 -8.06
C ILE A 10 -10.63 16.56 -6.69
N PRO A 11 -11.68 16.93 -5.93
CA PRO A 11 -11.54 17.42 -4.57
C PRO A 11 -11.23 16.25 -3.65
N TRP A 12 -9.95 15.89 -3.55
CA TRP A 12 -9.48 14.84 -2.64
C TRP A 12 -9.46 15.35 -1.20
N ASP A 13 -9.70 14.43 -0.27
CA ASP A 13 -9.62 14.74 1.15
C ASP A 13 -8.17 14.76 1.62
N ARG A 14 -7.92 15.61 2.62
CA ARG A 14 -6.64 15.71 3.32
C ARG A 14 -6.78 15.06 4.69
N ASN A 15 -6.56 13.75 4.74
CA ASN A 15 -6.56 12.99 5.98
C ASN A 15 -5.20 12.34 6.21
N THR A 16 -4.35 13.01 6.98
CA THR A 16 -2.99 12.55 7.27
C THR A 16 -2.96 11.30 8.15
N GLU A 17 -3.96 11.10 9.00
CA GLU A 17 -4.06 9.91 9.86
C GLU A 17 -4.36 8.66 9.03
N ALA A 18 -5.32 8.75 8.12
CA ALA A 18 -5.66 7.67 7.19
C ALA A 18 -4.48 7.36 6.24
N LEU A 19 -3.78 8.39 5.76
CA LEU A 19 -2.56 8.22 4.97
C LEU A 19 -1.47 7.47 5.75
N ALA A 20 -1.23 7.86 7.00
CA ALA A 20 -0.24 7.21 7.86
C ALA A 20 -0.61 5.73 8.11
N LYS A 21 -1.88 5.43 8.40
CA LYS A 21 -2.37 4.05 8.56
C LYS A 21 -2.12 3.22 7.30
N TRP A 22 -2.36 3.79 6.12
CA TRP A 22 -2.09 3.12 4.85
C TRP A 22 -0.59 2.91 4.61
N ALA A 23 0.22 3.96 4.78
CA ALA A 23 1.66 3.88 4.58
C ALA A 23 2.35 2.92 5.57
N GLU A 24 1.86 2.82 6.80
CA GLU A 24 2.39 1.95 7.85
C GLU A 24 1.82 0.52 7.84
N ALA A 25 0.98 0.15 6.87
CA ALA A 25 0.32 -1.16 6.81
C ALA A 25 -0.54 -1.47 8.06
N LYS A 26 -1.31 -0.48 8.52
CA LYS A 26 -2.22 -0.55 9.69
C LYS A 26 -3.66 -0.18 9.30
N THR A 27 -4.07 -0.58 8.10
CA THR A 27 -5.42 -0.30 7.58
C THR A 27 -6.48 -1.21 8.20
N GLY A 28 -6.08 -2.37 8.73
CA GLY A 28 -6.98 -3.39 9.25
C GLY A 28 -7.50 -4.35 8.16
N PHE A 29 -7.08 -4.14 6.91
CA PHE A 29 -7.37 -5.04 5.78
C PHE A 29 -6.13 -5.91 5.51
N PRO A 30 -6.16 -7.22 5.84
CA PRO A 30 -4.97 -8.07 5.78
C PRO A 30 -4.29 -8.09 4.41
N TRP A 31 -5.05 -8.01 3.32
CA TRP A 31 -4.52 -7.97 1.97
C TRP A 31 -3.73 -6.68 1.67
N ILE A 32 -4.30 -5.52 2.01
CA ILE A 32 -3.64 -4.23 1.79
C ILE A 32 -2.43 -4.10 2.71
N ASP A 33 -2.57 -4.49 3.98
CA ASP A 33 -1.49 -4.44 4.96
C ASP A 33 -0.34 -5.38 4.57
N ALA A 34 -0.64 -6.56 4.02
CA ALA A 34 0.39 -7.48 3.53
C ALA A 34 1.18 -6.88 2.35
N ILE A 35 0.50 -6.25 1.39
CA ILE A 35 1.16 -5.59 0.25
C ILE A 35 2.04 -4.43 0.71
N MET A 36 1.52 -3.56 1.59
CA MET A 36 2.29 -2.41 2.08
C MET A 36 3.48 -2.84 2.94
N THR A 37 3.34 -3.93 3.69
CA THR A 37 4.46 -4.53 4.43
C THR A 37 5.52 -5.12 3.49
N GLN A 38 5.11 -5.81 2.42
CA GLN A 38 6.03 -6.32 1.41
C GLN A 38 6.78 -5.16 0.74
N LEU A 39 6.07 -4.11 0.33
CA LEU A 39 6.66 -2.91 -0.28
C LEU A 39 7.75 -2.30 0.62
N ARG A 40 7.49 -2.17 1.92
CA ARG A 40 8.45 -1.59 2.86
C ARG A 40 9.69 -2.46 3.09
N LYS A 41 9.55 -3.78 3.02
CA LYS A 41 10.65 -4.72 3.30
C LYS A 41 11.49 -5.03 2.07
N GLU A 42 10.84 -5.33 0.96
CA GLU A 42 11.48 -5.81 -0.26
C GLU A 42 11.71 -4.68 -1.26
N GLY A 43 11.00 -3.56 -1.13
CA GLY A 43 11.09 -2.43 -2.04
C GLY A 43 10.46 -2.70 -3.41
N TRP A 44 9.75 -3.81 -3.56
CA TRP A 44 9.05 -4.19 -4.79
C TRP A 44 7.74 -4.89 -4.47
N ILE A 45 6.72 -4.61 -5.29
CA ILE A 45 5.43 -5.29 -5.27
C ILE A 45 4.93 -5.52 -6.70
N HIS A 46 4.16 -6.60 -6.86
CA HIS A 46 3.56 -6.97 -8.13
C HIS A 46 2.60 -5.87 -8.66
N HIS A 47 2.51 -5.72 -9.98
CA HIS A 47 1.70 -4.66 -10.61
C HIS A 47 0.24 -4.68 -10.15
N LEU A 48 -0.41 -5.85 -10.07
CA LEU A 48 -1.80 -5.96 -9.55
C LEU A 48 -1.93 -5.49 -8.09
N ALA A 49 -0.90 -5.73 -7.28
CA ALA A 49 -0.86 -5.28 -5.90
C ALA A 49 -0.77 -3.75 -5.82
N ARG A 50 0.00 -3.12 -6.72
CA ARG A 50 0.05 -1.66 -6.89
C ARG A 50 -1.34 -1.10 -7.21
N GLN A 51 -2.08 -1.75 -8.12
CA GLN A 51 -3.44 -1.30 -8.48
C GLN A 51 -4.40 -1.38 -7.29
N ALA A 52 -4.33 -2.47 -6.51
CA ALA A 52 -5.18 -2.67 -5.34
C ALA A 52 -4.95 -1.58 -4.28
N VAL A 53 -3.70 -1.32 -3.90
CA VAL A 53 -3.39 -0.31 -2.87
C VAL A 53 -3.61 1.12 -3.35
N ALA A 54 -3.36 1.41 -4.64
CA ALA A 54 -3.65 2.71 -5.23
C ALA A 54 -5.17 2.98 -5.31
N CYS A 55 -5.96 1.96 -5.67
CA CYS A 55 -7.42 2.06 -5.66
C CYS A 55 -7.94 2.29 -4.24
N PHE A 56 -7.45 1.53 -3.24
CA PHE A 56 -7.84 1.69 -1.84
C PHE A 56 -7.58 3.11 -1.31
N LEU A 57 -6.40 3.66 -1.60
CA LEU A 57 -6.03 5.01 -1.15
C LEU A 57 -6.86 6.12 -1.80
N THR A 58 -7.16 5.98 -3.10
CA THR A 58 -7.79 7.05 -3.89
C THR A 58 -9.30 6.84 -3.98
N ARG A 59 -9.81 6.39 -5.12
CA ARG A 59 -11.25 6.31 -5.42
C ARG A 59 -12.00 5.18 -4.72
N GLY A 60 -11.29 4.25 -4.08
CA GLY A 60 -11.87 3.06 -3.47
C GLY A 60 -12.48 3.36 -2.11
N ASP A 61 -11.63 3.72 -1.14
CA ASP A 61 -12.02 3.76 0.27
C ASP A 61 -11.63 5.06 0.95
N LEU A 62 -10.35 5.47 0.88
CA LEU A 62 -9.84 6.58 1.70
C LEU A 62 -10.04 7.98 1.09
N TRP A 63 -10.31 8.08 -0.22
CA TRP A 63 -10.50 9.34 -0.94
C TRP A 63 -9.34 10.35 -0.79
N ILE A 64 -8.11 9.85 -0.69
CA ILE A 64 -6.89 10.65 -0.54
C ILE A 64 -6.27 10.93 -1.92
N SER A 65 -5.58 12.08 -2.02
CA SER A 65 -4.85 12.47 -3.22
C SER A 65 -3.83 11.41 -3.66
N TRP A 66 -3.85 11.09 -4.95
CA TRP A 66 -2.86 10.22 -5.59
C TRP A 66 -1.42 10.76 -5.47
N GLU A 67 -1.24 12.07 -5.24
CA GLU A 67 0.08 12.66 -5.05
C GLU A 67 0.74 12.19 -3.76
N GLU A 68 -0.05 11.98 -2.70
CA GLU A 68 0.48 11.46 -1.44
C GLU A 68 0.87 9.99 -1.57
N GLY A 69 0.08 9.20 -2.30
CA GLY A 69 0.45 7.83 -2.66
C GLY A 69 1.72 7.76 -3.51
N MET A 70 1.85 8.67 -4.48
CA MET A 70 3.02 8.79 -5.34
C MET A 70 4.30 9.04 -4.53
N LYS A 71 4.26 9.97 -3.57
CA LYS A 71 5.41 10.26 -2.67
C LYS A 71 5.82 9.03 -1.87
N VAL A 72 4.85 8.31 -1.29
CA VAL A 72 5.13 7.08 -0.53
C VAL A 72 5.77 6.01 -1.43
N PHE A 73 5.30 5.88 -2.67
CA PHE A 73 5.90 4.95 -3.63
C PHE A 73 7.28 5.39 -4.07
N GLU A 74 7.52 6.68 -4.25
CA GLU A 74 8.85 7.21 -4.60
C GLU A 74 9.89 6.94 -3.49
N GLU A 75 9.47 6.96 -2.23
CA GLU A 75 10.35 6.66 -1.09
C GLU A 75 10.62 5.15 -0.90
N LEU A 76 9.63 4.28 -1.15
CA LEU A 76 9.71 2.86 -0.83
C LEU A 76 10.07 1.96 -2.01
N LEU A 77 9.69 2.34 -3.22
CA LEU A 77 9.75 1.47 -4.39
C LEU A 77 11.10 1.61 -5.09
N LEU A 78 11.83 0.51 -5.22
CA LEU A 78 13.16 0.48 -5.84
C LEU A 78 13.14 0.76 -7.35
N ASP A 79 12.03 0.42 -8.02
CA ASP A 79 11.81 0.69 -9.45
C ASP A 79 11.02 1.98 -9.70
N ALA A 80 10.99 2.91 -8.74
CA ALA A 80 10.35 4.22 -8.92
C ALA A 80 11.11 5.09 -9.92
N ASP A 81 10.63 5.12 -11.17
CA ASP A 81 10.89 6.23 -12.08
C ASP A 81 9.79 7.29 -11.93
N TRP A 82 10.18 8.56 -11.90
CA TRP A 82 9.24 9.68 -11.72
C TRP A 82 8.09 9.67 -12.72
N SER A 83 8.39 9.42 -14.00
CA SER A 83 7.40 9.46 -15.09
C SER A 83 6.44 8.27 -15.00
N VAL A 84 6.99 7.09 -14.75
CA VAL A 84 6.20 5.85 -14.62
C VAL A 84 5.33 5.87 -13.37
N ASN A 85 5.86 6.37 -12.25
CA ASN A 85 5.14 6.49 -10.99
C ASN A 85 3.97 7.48 -11.15
N ALA A 86 4.23 8.70 -11.62
CA ALA A 86 3.18 9.71 -11.83
C ALA A 86 2.10 9.24 -12.82
N GLY A 87 2.50 8.65 -13.95
CA GLY A 87 1.56 8.12 -14.95
C GLY A 87 0.70 6.98 -14.40
N SER A 88 1.30 6.07 -13.63
CA SER A 88 0.58 4.98 -12.98
C SER A 88 -0.44 5.52 -11.98
N TRP A 89 -0.05 6.43 -11.08
CA TRP A 89 -0.97 6.99 -10.08
C TRP A 89 -2.14 7.77 -10.71
N LEU A 90 -1.88 8.53 -11.79
CA LEU A 90 -2.93 9.20 -12.54
C LEU A 90 -3.93 8.21 -13.16
N CYS A 91 -3.45 7.09 -13.70
CA CYS A 91 -4.28 6.05 -14.29
C CYS A 91 -5.13 5.31 -13.23
N HIS A 92 -4.52 4.86 -12.14
CA HIS A 92 -5.21 4.06 -11.11
C HIS A 92 -6.23 4.88 -10.30
N SER A 93 -5.96 6.17 -10.09
CA SER A 93 -6.88 7.11 -9.43
C SER A 93 -8.03 7.55 -10.33
N CYS A 94 -8.04 7.13 -11.60
CA CYS A 94 -8.95 7.62 -12.64
C CYS A 94 -8.89 9.14 -12.85
N SER A 95 -7.77 9.78 -12.46
CA SER A 95 -7.55 11.21 -12.69
C SER A 95 -7.14 11.51 -14.13
N SER A 96 -6.60 10.54 -14.85
CA SER A 96 -6.30 10.63 -16.28
C SER A 96 -6.22 9.23 -16.91
N PHE A 97 -6.33 9.14 -18.24
CA PHE A 97 -6.21 7.92 -19.07
C PHE A 97 -7.27 6.82 -18.88
N PHE A 98 -7.74 6.56 -17.67
CA PHE A 98 -8.72 5.50 -17.38
C PHE A 98 -9.97 6.08 -16.71
N GLN A 99 -11.12 6.00 -17.38
CA GLN A 99 -12.36 6.66 -16.94
C GLN A 99 -13.42 5.71 -16.36
N GLN A 100 -13.06 4.45 -16.07
CA GLN A 100 -13.99 3.49 -15.46
C GLN A 100 -13.95 3.54 -13.93
N PHE A 101 -14.56 4.57 -13.35
CA PHE A 101 -14.64 4.76 -11.89
C PHE A 101 -15.40 3.64 -11.17
N PHE A 102 -16.27 2.92 -11.88
CA PHE A 102 -17.20 1.92 -11.33
C PHE A 102 -16.56 0.57 -10.97
N HIS A 103 -15.30 0.33 -11.32
CA HIS A 103 -14.61 -0.93 -10.99
C HIS A 103 -13.61 -0.74 -9.85
N CYS A 104 -14.11 -0.66 -8.61
CA CYS A 104 -13.25 -0.62 -7.42
C CYS A 104 -12.86 -2.04 -6.99
N TYR A 105 -11.61 -2.22 -6.57
CA TYR A 105 -11.15 -3.50 -6.01
C TYR A 105 -11.74 -3.69 -4.62
N CYS A 106 -12.38 -4.84 -4.38
CA CYS A 106 -12.79 -5.19 -3.02
C CYS A 106 -11.54 -5.61 -2.22
N PRO A 107 -11.18 -4.91 -1.13
CA PRO A 107 -9.94 -5.18 -0.39
C PRO A 107 -9.92 -6.57 0.25
N VAL A 108 -11.08 -7.21 0.45
CA VAL A 108 -11.19 -8.58 0.98
C VAL A 108 -11.34 -9.59 -0.15
N GLY A 109 -12.33 -9.40 -1.03
CA GLY A 109 -12.68 -10.36 -2.07
C GLY A 109 -11.64 -10.50 -3.18
N PHE A 110 -10.80 -9.49 -3.40
CA PHE A 110 -9.72 -9.59 -4.38
C PHE A 110 -8.59 -10.50 -3.90
N GLY A 111 -8.18 -10.36 -2.63
CA GLY A 111 -7.19 -11.23 -2.00
C GLY A 111 -7.61 -12.70 -2.04
N GLN A 112 -8.85 -12.98 -1.63
CA GLN A 112 -9.40 -14.35 -1.65
C GLN A 112 -9.46 -14.98 -3.05
N LYS A 113 -9.65 -14.19 -4.11
CA LYS A 113 -9.66 -14.70 -5.49
C LYS A 113 -8.26 -15.03 -6.00
N ILE A 114 -7.26 -14.25 -5.59
CA ILE A 114 -5.87 -14.43 -6.02
C ILE A 114 -5.20 -15.54 -5.21
N ASP A 115 -5.42 -15.52 -3.90
CA ASP A 115 -4.83 -16.43 -2.94
C ASP A 115 -5.92 -16.92 -1.97
N PRO A 116 -6.65 -18.00 -2.34
CA PRO A 116 -7.71 -18.56 -1.51
C PRO A 116 -7.22 -19.11 -0.16
N GLU A 117 -5.96 -19.59 -0.12
CA GLU A 117 -5.36 -20.18 1.08
C GLU A 117 -4.75 -19.11 2.00
N GLY A 118 -4.48 -17.91 1.47
CA GLY A 118 -3.91 -16.80 2.23
C GLY A 118 -2.43 -16.99 2.59
N ASP A 119 -1.72 -17.81 1.82
CA ASP A 119 -0.30 -18.06 2.00
C ASP A 119 0.54 -16.78 1.93
N PHE A 120 0.18 -15.85 1.04
CA PHE A 120 0.84 -14.55 0.90
C PHE A 120 0.73 -13.73 2.19
N ILE A 121 -0.49 -13.63 2.73
CA ILE A 121 -0.74 -12.91 3.98
C ILE A 121 0.08 -13.56 5.09
N ARG A 122 0.02 -14.89 5.21
CA ARG A 122 0.76 -15.64 6.24
C ARG A 122 2.28 -15.45 6.14
N LEU A 123 2.85 -15.49 4.95
CA LEU A 123 4.29 -15.27 4.71
C LEU A 123 4.74 -13.91 5.22
N VAL A 124 3.99 -12.85 4.88
CA VAL A 124 4.32 -11.49 5.28
C VAL A 124 4.27 -11.32 6.80
N TYR A 125 3.24 -11.87 7.46
CA TYR A 125 3.11 -11.84 8.92
C TYR A 125 4.18 -12.68 9.62
N LEU A 126 4.54 -13.87 9.09
CA LEU A 126 5.61 -14.69 9.64
C LEU A 126 6.97 -13.97 9.55
N HIS A 127 7.27 -13.33 8.43
CA HIS A 127 8.47 -12.50 8.28
C HIS A 127 8.48 -11.26 9.18
N ALA A 128 7.32 -10.77 9.62
CA ALA A 128 7.24 -9.69 10.62
C ALA A 128 7.63 -10.19 12.02
N CYS A 129 7.23 -11.41 12.40
CA CYS A 129 7.56 -12.01 13.68
C CYS A 129 9.01 -12.50 13.79
N THR A 130 9.71 -12.80 12.69
CA THR A 130 11.11 -13.27 12.77
C THR A 130 12.11 -12.18 13.18
N HIS A 131 11.74 -10.90 13.07
CA HIS A 131 12.61 -9.77 13.45
C HIS A 131 12.51 -9.40 14.95
N THR A 132 11.63 -10.03 15.74
CA THR A 132 11.49 -9.74 17.18
C THR A 132 12.25 -10.71 18.09
N HIS A 133 13.18 -11.51 17.55
CA HIS A 133 14.02 -12.42 18.34
C HIS A 133 15.50 -11.98 18.33
N THR A 134 15.84 -10.90 19.01
CA THR A 134 17.21 -10.65 19.51
C THR A 134 17.23 -9.58 20.60
N HIS A 135 16.58 -9.83 21.73
CA HIS A 135 17.04 -9.35 23.04
C HIS A 135 16.61 -10.33 24.13
N THR A 136 17.07 -11.58 24.03
CA THR A 136 17.31 -12.41 25.21
C THR A 136 18.60 -11.92 25.86
N HIS A 137 18.51 -10.89 26.72
CA HIS A 137 19.52 -10.72 27.76
C HIS A 137 19.16 -11.64 28.93
N THR A 138 19.84 -12.78 28.90
CA THR A 138 20.28 -13.56 30.04
C THR A 138 20.52 -12.71 31.29
N HIS A 139 19.67 -12.83 32.30
CA HIS A 139 20.08 -12.62 33.69
C HIS A 139 20.02 -13.96 34.42
N THR A 140 21.18 -14.61 34.37
CA THR A 140 21.81 -15.46 35.37
C THR A 140 21.00 -15.84 36.62
N HIS A 141 20.83 -17.16 36.77
CA HIS A 141 20.77 -17.85 38.05
C HIS A 141 21.70 -17.23 39.10
N THR A 142 21.17 -16.99 40.30
CA THR A 142 21.95 -17.09 41.53
C THR A 142 21.13 -17.82 42.58
N HIS A 143 21.57 -19.05 42.87
CA HIS A 143 21.31 -19.79 44.10
C HIS A 143 21.82 -18.96 45.28
N THR A 144 21.01 -18.72 46.32
CA THR A 144 21.27 -19.12 47.71
C THR A 144 20.01 -18.97 48.56
#